data_AF-A0A4S2HGB2-F1
#
_entry.id   AF-A0A4S2HGB2-F1
#
_cell.length_a   1.000
_cell.length_b   1.000
_cell.length_c   1.000
_cell.angle_alpha   90.00
_cell.angle_beta   90.00
_cell.angle_gamma   90.00
#
_symmetry.space_group_name_H-M   'P 1'
#
loop_
_entity.id
_entity.type
_entity.pdbx_description
1 polymer ?
#
loop_
_entity_poly.entity_id
_entity_poly.type
_entity_poly.pdbx_seq_one_letter_code
_entity_poly.pdbx_strand_id
1 'polypeptide(L)'
;MLMAYMNRAATILSGGHRNVPVAILYHGEAEWTGESMLSQKPARLLAQAQIEYDTIPADVFAEPDHYGTVIGKTLRINTQEYKVLLIPKAQFVTADFAKAAAKLSAEGMPVYFLDAPPIGIVNGDDTLLKELANCKVLPLDEVVSAMKQLGLPEAEFYPGSRDIRAMYYEGSCSCWLFVNESAEVYSGTVTLPDSGPYYRYDAWNNTIHPVEVCGDKISIRVEPLHSFWLIPDIPDESLITEEIPEGGKALTIAPWHRSICRSADYPNFGDDKEVCLPDCLAEEVPEFSGFVRYESTFHLENCSKVYLVISEAWEGVEVFVNGHSGGIQIAAPYRYDLTPLVKTSENELIIEVATTLERWWFGINKDNPQMRMMGLQEPACGSGITGKVMMFT
;
A
#
# COMPACT_ATOMS: atom_id res chain seq x y z
N MET A 1 0.20 -16.09 -9.34
CA MET A 1 0.10 -15.60 -7.95
C MET A 1 -0.33 -14.12 -7.89
N LEU A 2 0.45 -13.15 -8.40
CA LEU A 2 0.06 -11.72 -8.38
C LEU A 2 -1.33 -11.45 -8.98
N MET A 3 -1.62 -11.98 -10.17
CA MET A 3 -2.95 -11.81 -10.79
C MET A 3 -4.08 -12.43 -9.95
N ALA A 4 -3.81 -13.52 -9.22
CA ALA A 4 -4.81 -14.12 -8.34
C ALA A 4 -5.04 -13.27 -7.08
N TYR A 5 -3.98 -12.67 -6.53
CA TYR A 5 -4.10 -11.65 -5.48
C TYR A 5 -4.91 -10.45 -5.98
N MET A 6 -4.56 -9.89 -7.14
CA MET A 6 -5.26 -8.74 -7.73
C MET A 6 -6.74 -9.05 -8.00
N ASN A 7 -7.07 -10.24 -8.50
CA ASN A 7 -8.46 -10.64 -8.71
C ASN A 7 -9.24 -10.71 -7.39
N ARG A 8 -8.64 -11.22 -6.31
CA ARG A 8 -9.27 -11.28 -4.99
C ARG A 8 -9.48 -9.89 -4.40
N ALA A 9 -8.45 -9.05 -4.44
CA ALA A 9 -8.54 -7.65 -4.01
C ALA A 9 -9.61 -6.88 -4.81
N ALA A 10 -9.61 -7.03 -6.15
CA ALA A 10 -10.58 -6.38 -7.02
C ALA A 10 -12.01 -6.89 -6.78
N THR A 11 -12.19 -8.18 -6.44
CA THR A 11 -13.51 -8.74 -6.10
C THR A 11 -14.07 -8.10 -4.83
N ILE A 12 -13.23 -7.95 -3.80
CA ILE A 12 -13.62 -7.28 -2.54
C ILE A 12 -13.94 -5.81 -2.78
N LEU A 13 -13.10 -5.12 -3.57
CA LEU A 13 -13.21 -3.68 -3.85
C LEU A 13 -14.12 -3.35 -5.05
N SER A 14 -15.01 -4.26 -5.46
CA SER A 14 -15.91 -4.03 -6.60
C SER A 14 -17.31 -3.59 -6.17
N GLY A 15 -17.83 -2.57 -6.84
CA GLY A 15 -19.25 -2.18 -6.76
C GLY A 15 -19.70 -1.49 -5.46
N GLY A 16 -18.82 -1.39 -4.47
CA GLY A 16 -19.00 -0.64 -3.23
C GLY A 16 -18.40 0.78 -3.29
N HIS A 17 -18.14 1.35 -2.11
CA HIS A 17 -17.66 2.71 -1.95
C HIS A 17 -16.81 2.90 -0.69
N ARG A 18 -16.04 3.99 -0.66
CA ARG A 18 -15.26 4.44 0.52
C ARG A 18 -16.05 5.54 1.24
N ASN A 19 -15.82 5.69 2.54
CA ASN A 19 -16.35 6.82 3.28
C ASN A 19 -15.35 7.99 3.25
N VAL A 20 -15.53 8.91 2.31
CA VAL A 20 -14.61 10.04 2.09
C VAL A 20 -15.22 11.35 2.60
N PRO A 21 -14.87 11.84 3.81
CA PRO A 21 -15.52 12.99 4.40
C PRO A 21 -14.99 14.35 3.91
N VAL A 22 -13.81 14.42 3.29
CA VAL A 22 -13.18 15.68 2.90
C VAL A 22 -13.08 15.80 1.38
N ALA A 23 -13.59 16.89 0.82
CA ALA A 23 -13.34 17.29 -0.56
C ALA A 23 -12.22 18.34 -0.60
N ILE A 24 -11.25 18.17 -1.49
CA ILE A 24 -10.23 19.17 -1.81
C ILE A 24 -10.53 19.70 -3.22
N LEU A 25 -10.67 21.01 -3.38
CA LEU A 25 -10.80 21.60 -4.71
C LEU A 25 -9.51 21.39 -5.50
N TYR A 26 -9.62 20.84 -6.71
CA TYR A 26 -8.51 20.74 -7.65
C TYR A 26 -8.03 22.15 -8.02
N HIS A 27 -6.70 22.33 -8.09
CA HIS A 27 -6.07 23.64 -8.26
C HIS A 27 -5.96 24.09 -9.73
N GLY A 28 -6.51 23.31 -10.67
CA GLY A 28 -6.34 23.52 -12.12
C GLY A 28 -6.61 24.96 -12.54
N GLU A 29 -7.78 25.52 -12.24
CA GLU A 29 -8.14 26.89 -12.59
C GLU A 29 -7.28 27.94 -11.87
N ALA A 30 -6.88 27.66 -10.63
CA ALA A 30 -6.07 28.58 -9.82
C ALA A 30 -4.64 28.71 -10.36
N GLU A 31 -4.06 27.64 -10.90
CA GLU A 31 -2.70 27.64 -11.46
C GLU A 31 -2.55 28.58 -12.67
N TRP A 32 -3.62 28.73 -13.46
CA TRP A 32 -3.62 29.63 -14.63
C TRP A 32 -3.91 31.09 -14.29
N THR A 33 -4.49 31.37 -13.13
CA THR A 33 -5.12 32.66 -12.85
C THR A 33 -4.42 33.49 -11.78
N GLY A 34 -3.50 32.91 -11.01
CA GLY A 34 -2.66 33.66 -10.08
C GLY A 34 -1.80 32.77 -9.18
N GLU A 35 -1.37 33.33 -8.05
CA GLU A 35 -0.69 32.54 -7.01
C GLU A 35 -1.63 31.46 -6.47
N SER A 36 -1.15 30.23 -6.45
CA SER A 36 -1.94 29.07 -6.11
C SER A 36 -1.16 28.06 -5.27
N MET A 37 -1.90 27.18 -4.60
CA MET A 37 -1.38 26.03 -3.86
C MET A 37 -1.81 24.74 -4.57
N LEU A 38 -0.85 23.86 -4.86
CA LEU A 38 -1.16 22.54 -5.39
C LEU A 38 -1.99 21.73 -4.38
N SER A 39 -3.09 21.12 -4.86
CA SER A 39 -4.01 20.30 -4.03
C SER A 39 -3.30 19.14 -3.32
N GLN A 40 -2.16 18.67 -3.85
CA GLN A 40 -1.34 17.63 -3.23
C GLN A 40 -0.76 18.04 -1.84
N LYS A 41 -0.65 19.34 -1.54
CA LYS A 41 -0.13 19.82 -0.24
C LYS A 41 -1.07 19.47 0.93
N PRO A 42 -2.34 19.91 0.96
CA PRO A 42 -3.28 19.48 1.99
C PRO A 42 -3.59 17.98 1.91
N ALA A 43 -3.68 17.41 0.70
CA ALA A 43 -3.87 15.98 0.47
C ALA A 43 -2.84 15.11 1.23
N ARG A 44 -1.55 15.46 1.15
CA ARG A 44 -0.49 14.78 1.89
C ARG A 44 -0.70 14.86 3.40
N LEU A 45 -1.11 16.01 3.93
CA LEU A 45 -1.32 16.19 5.37
C LEU A 45 -2.50 15.34 5.87
N LEU A 46 -3.60 15.32 5.13
CA LEU A 46 -4.77 14.48 5.44
C LEU A 46 -4.42 13.00 5.36
N ALA A 47 -3.71 12.59 4.30
CA ALA A 47 -3.22 11.23 4.18
C ALA A 47 -2.40 10.85 5.43
N GLN A 48 -1.33 11.58 5.74
CA GLN A 48 -0.46 11.26 6.88
C GLN A 48 -1.18 11.27 8.26
N ALA A 49 -2.42 11.77 8.32
CA ALA A 49 -3.26 11.79 9.51
C ALA A 49 -4.44 10.80 9.51
N GLN A 50 -4.51 9.86 8.55
CA GLN A 50 -5.62 8.90 8.37
C GLN A 50 -6.97 9.58 8.11
N ILE A 51 -6.98 10.66 7.34
CA ILE A 51 -8.21 11.35 6.96
C ILE A 51 -8.41 11.16 5.45
N GLU A 52 -9.45 10.42 5.09
CA GLU A 52 -9.79 10.18 3.68
C GLU A 52 -10.28 11.46 3.01
N TYR A 53 -9.86 11.65 1.76
CA TYR A 53 -10.23 12.79 0.95
C TYR A 53 -10.32 12.42 -0.54
N ASP A 54 -11.11 13.20 -1.28
CA ASP A 54 -11.07 13.21 -2.74
C ASP A 54 -10.65 14.58 -3.24
N THR A 55 -10.05 14.62 -4.42
CA THR A 55 -9.85 15.86 -5.17
C THR A 55 -10.97 16.02 -6.18
N ILE A 56 -11.72 17.12 -6.10
CA ILE A 56 -12.89 17.39 -6.95
C ILE A 56 -12.60 18.57 -7.90
N PRO A 57 -13.00 18.52 -9.19
CA PRO A 57 -12.83 19.64 -10.11
C PRO A 57 -13.83 20.76 -9.80
N ALA A 58 -13.55 21.99 -10.26
CA ALA A 58 -14.49 23.10 -10.13
C ALA A 58 -15.78 22.88 -10.94
N ASP A 59 -15.72 22.06 -11.99
CA ASP A 59 -16.84 21.74 -12.89
C ASP A 59 -18.04 21.12 -12.15
N VAL A 60 -17.83 20.47 -11.00
CA VAL A 60 -18.93 19.92 -10.19
C VAL A 60 -19.92 20.99 -9.74
N PHE A 61 -19.48 22.26 -9.68
CA PHE A 61 -20.33 23.41 -9.32
C PHE A 61 -20.90 24.12 -10.54
N ALA A 62 -20.21 24.07 -11.69
CA ALA A 62 -20.68 24.66 -12.95
C ALA A 62 -21.73 23.77 -13.65
N GLU A 63 -21.60 22.45 -13.52
CA GLU A 63 -22.43 21.44 -14.20
C GLU A 63 -23.11 20.48 -13.19
N PRO A 64 -23.93 20.99 -12.25
CA PRO A 64 -24.45 20.18 -11.16
C PRO A 64 -25.32 19.00 -11.63
N ASP A 65 -26.04 19.12 -12.74
CA ASP A 65 -26.85 18.03 -13.29
C ASP A 65 -25.98 16.89 -13.86
N HIS A 66 -24.84 17.22 -14.47
CA HIS A 66 -23.91 16.22 -15.02
C HIS A 66 -23.23 15.41 -13.90
N TYR A 67 -22.78 16.10 -12.86
CA TYR A 67 -22.07 15.49 -11.73
C TYR A 67 -23.00 14.98 -10.61
N GLY A 68 -24.31 15.23 -10.71
CA GLY A 68 -25.27 14.92 -9.64
C GLY A 68 -24.97 15.68 -8.35
N THR A 69 -24.51 16.93 -8.46
CA THR A 69 -24.10 17.76 -7.34
C THR A 69 -25.28 18.32 -6.58
N VAL A 70 -25.33 18.07 -5.27
CA VAL A 70 -26.33 18.61 -4.36
C VAL A 70 -25.64 19.32 -3.21
N ILE A 71 -25.99 20.59 -3.03
CA ILE A 71 -25.49 21.45 -1.95
C ILE A 71 -26.52 21.51 -0.83
N GLY A 72 -26.13 21.07 0.37
CA GLY A 72 -26.87 21.22 1.62
C GLY A 72 -25.91 21.33 2.80
N LYS A 73 -26.28 20.74 3.95
CA LYS A 73 -25.39 20.63 5.13
C LYS A 73 -24.10 19.84 4.84
N THR A 74 -24.14 19.03 3.80
CA THR A 74 -23.03 18.30 3.20
C THR A 74 -23.03 18.57 1.70
N LEU A 75 -21.88 18.35 1.06
CA LEU A 75 -21.74 18.41 -0.40
C LEU A 75 -21.85 16.98 -0.92
N ARG A 76 -22.90 16.68 -1.69
CA ARG A 76 -23.04 15.38 -2.34
C ARG A 76 -22.69 15.50 -3.81
N ILE A 77 -21.83 14.64 -4.31
CA ILE A 77 -21.48 14.54 -5.73
C ILE A 77 -21.67 13.08 -6.12
N ASN A 78 -22.65 12.82 -6.98
CA ASN A 78 -23.07 11.47 -7.34
C ASN A 78 -23.39 10.61 -6.09
N THR A 79 -22.61 9.57 -5.81
CA THR A 79 -22.75 8.68 -4.64
C THR A 79 -21.93 9.13 -3.43
N GLN A 80 -21.03 10.09 -3.58
CA GLN A 80 -20.13 10.52 -2.50
C GLN A 80 -20.71 11.71 -1.74
N GLU A 81 -20.59 11.68 -0.41
CA GLU A 81 -21.01 12.76 0.47
C GLU A 81 -19.80 13.29 1.26
N TYR A 82 -19.57 14.59 1.17
CA TYR A 82 -18.47 15.30 1.83
C TYR A 82 -19.00 16.18 2.94
N LYS A 83 -18.31 16.15 4.08
CA LYS A 83 -18.60 16.93 5.30
C LYS A 83 -17.76 18.18 5.40
N VAL A 84 -16.62 18.26 4.71
CA VAL A 84 -15.75 19.44 4.67
C VAL A 84 -15.29 19.71 3.25
N LEU A 85 -15.21 21.00 2.88
CA LEU A 85 -14.60 21.46 1.64
C LEU A 85 -13.35 22.27 1.95
N LEU A 86 -12.20 21.81 1.48
CA LEU A 86 -10.92 22.51 1.54
C LEU A 86 -10.58 23.11 0.18
N ILE A 87 -10.23 24.38 0.18
CA ILE A 87 -9.80 25.11 -1.00
C ILE A 87 -8.31 25.43 -0.81
N PRO A 88 -7.39 24.75 -1.52
CA PRO A 88 -6.00 25.17 -1.57
C PRO A 88 -5.92 26.66 -1.93
N LYS A 89 -4.96 27.40 -1.35
CA LYS A 89 -4.80 28.85 -1.62
C LYS A 89 -4.97 29.13 -3.11
N ALA A 90 -5.90 30.01 -3.45
CA ALA A 90 -6.21 30.41 -4.81
C ALA A 90 -6.49 31.91 -4.83
N GLN A 91 -5.69 32.69 -5.56
CA GLN A 91 -5.93 34.13 -5.68
C GLN A 91 -7.25 34.45 -6.37
N PHE A 92 -7.64 33.64 -7.36
CA PHE A 92 -8.88 33.82 -8.11
C PHE A 92 -9.68 32.51 -8.13
N VAL A 93 -11.00 32.65 -8.09
CA VAL A 93 -11.94 31.52 -8.19
C VAL A 93 -13.02 31.81 -9.24
N THR A 94 -13.74 30.78 -9.69
CA THR A 94 -14.85 30.96 -10.64
C THR A 94 -16.10 31.48 -9.94
N ALA A 95 -16.98 32.15 -10.68
CA ALA A 95 -18.23 32.68 -10.17
C ALA A 95 -19.17 31.58 -9.64
N ASP A 96 -19.23 30.43 -10.33
CA ASP A 96 -20.09 29.31 -9.94
C ASP A 96 -19.56 28.63 -8.67
N PHE A 97 -18.24 28.46 -8.56
CA PHE A 97 -17.61 28.01 -7.33
C PHE A 97 -17.90 28.96 -6.16
N ALA A 98 -17.73 30.28 -6.36
CA ALA A 98 -17.93 31.26 -5.29
C ALA A 98 -19.36 31.20 -4.72
N LYS A 99 -20.38 31.13 -5.59
CA LYS A 99 -21.78 30.98 -5.17
C LYS A 99 -22.00 29.66 -4.43
N ALA A 100 -21.42 28.57 -4.91
CA ALA A 100 -21.56 27.25 -4.30
C ALA A 100 -20.91 27.21 -2.91
N ALA A 101 -19.69 27.73 -2.76
CA ALA A 101 -18.97 27.81 -1.48
C ALA A 101 -19.73 28.66 -0.46
N ALA A 102 -20.27 29.82 -0.88
CA ALA A 102 -21.10 30.67 -0.03
C ALA A 102 -22.37 29.92 0.43
N LYS A 103 -23.03 29.19 -0.47
CA LYS A 103 -24.22 28.39 -0.13
C LYS A 103 -23.90 27.25 0.84
N LEU A 104 -22.83 26.49 0.61
CA LEU A 104 -22.38 25.42 1.52
C LEU A 104 -22.10 25.96 2.93
N SER A 105 -21.38 27.09 3.00
CA SER A 105 -21.10 27.76 4.27
C SER A 105 -22.39 28.22 4.97
N ALA A 106 -23.36 28.77 4.23
CA ALA A 106 -24.66 29.20 4.78
C ALA A 106 -25.52 28.03 5.29
N GLU A 107 -25.42 26.86 4.67
CA GLU A 107 -26.06 25.62 5.14
C GLU A 107 -25.36 24.98 6.35
N GLY A 108 -24.21 25.54 6.76
CA GLY A 108 -23.46 25.12 7.95
C GLY A 108 -22.35 24.12 7.69
N MET A 109 -22.05 23.81 6.42
CA MET A 109 -20.89 22.96 6.08
C MET A 109 -19.58 23.74 6.30
N PRO A 110 -18.56 23.15 6.95
CA PRO A 110 -17.23 23.74 7.01
C PRO A 110 -16.60 23.89 5.62
N VAL A 111 -16.37 25.15 5.22
CA VAL A 111 -15.68 25.55 4.00
C VAL A 111 -14.44 26.35 4.39
N TYR A 112 -13.26 25.86 4.03
CA TYR A 112 -11.98 26.44 4.43
C TYR A 112 -11.13 26.84 3.23
N PHE A 113 -10.80 28.12 3.14
CA PHE A 113 -9.73 28.61 2.27
C PHE A 113 -8.39 28.46 2.98
N LEU A 114 -7.45 27.76 2.36
CA LEU A 114 -6.15 27.50 2.96
C LEU A 114 -5.22 28.71 2.81
N ASP A 115 -4.63 29.14 3.92
CA ASP A 115 -3.73 30.29 4.10
C ASP A 115 -4.29 31.68 3.79
N ALA A 116 -5.11 31.85 2.74
CA ALA A 116 -5.69 33.13 2.35
C ALA A 116 -7.02 32.97 1.59
N PRO A 117 -7.95 33.93 1.70
CA PRO A 117 -9.16 33.96 0.88
C PRO A 117 -8.83 34.41 -0.56
N PRO A 118 -9.72 34.15 -1.54
CA PRO A 118 -9.55 34.69 -2.88
C PRO A 118 -9.68 36.21 -2.90
N ILE A 119 -9.01 36.85 -3.86
CA ILE A 119 -9.00 38.30 -4.06
C ILE A 119 -9.75 38.73 -5.33
N GLY A 120 -10.24 37.78 -6.14
CA GLY A 120 -10.98 38.09 -7.35
C GLY A 120 -11.77 36.91 -7.93
N ILE A 121 -12.68 37.21 -8.86
CA ILE A 121 -13.50 36.25 -9.59
C ILE A 121 -13.08 36.23 -11.07
N VAL A 122 -12.65 35.08 -11.59
CA VAL A 122 -12.06 34.96 -12.94
C VAL A 122 -13.06 35.31 -14.05
N ASN A 123 -14.29 34.82 -13.94
CA ASN A 123 -15.32 34.89 -14.97
C ASN A 123 -16.60 35.61 -14.50
N GLY A 124 -16.46 36.60 -13.61
CA GLY A 124 -17.59 37.26 -12.97
C GLY A 124 -17.24 38.58 -12.30
N ASP A 125 -18.13 39.04 -11.44
CA ASP A 125 -17.98 40.28 -10.67
C ASP A 125 -17.44 39.98 -9.26
N ASP A 126 -16.43 40.74 -8.83
CA ASP A 126 -15.81 40.66 -7.51
C ASP A 126 -16.78 40.98 -6.36
N THR A 127 -17.98 41.49 -6.66
CA THR A 127 -19.06 41.59 -5.66
C THR A 127 -19.38 40.25 -4.98
N LEU A 128 -19.17 39.12 -5.67
CA LEU A 128 -19.35 37.77 -5.12
C LEU A 128 -18.36 37.42 -4.00
N LEU A 129 -17.21 38.10 -3.90
CA LEU A 129 -16.27 37.88 -2.79
C LEU A 129 -16.90 38.20 -1.43
N LYS A 130 -17.89 39.09 -1.39
CA LYS A 130 -18.63 39.41 -0.16
C LYS A 130 -19.44 38.23 0.35
N GLU A 131 -19.91 37.36 -0.55
CA GLU A 131 -20.66 36.15 -0.19
C GLU A 131 -19.74 35.10 0.46
N LEU A 132 -18.45 35.14 0.14
CA LEU A 132 -17.42 34.27 0.72
C LEU A 132 -16.92 34.73 2.09
N ALA A 133 -17.36 35.87 2.60
CA ALA A 133 -16.88 36.42 3.87
C ALA A 133 -17.16 35.51 5.10
N ASN A 134 -18.14 34.61 4.99
CA ASN A 134 -18.46 33.62 6.03
C ASN A 134 -17.63 32.34 5.94
N CYS A 135 -16.94 32.11 4.81
CA CYS A 135 -16.01 31.00 4.68
C CYS A 135 -14.76 31.29 5.51
N LYS A 136 -14.27 30.27 6.21
CA LYS A 136 -13.14 30.45 7.13
C LYS A 136 -11.82 30.36 6.38
N VAL A 137 -10.82 31.10 6.84
CA VAL A 137 -9.43 30.91 6.44
C VAL A 137 -8.77 29.99 7.45
N LEU A 138 -8.08 28.97 6.99
CA LEU A 138 -7.40 27.98 7.82
C LEU A 138 -5.93 27.88 7.38
N PRO A 139 -4.95 28.13 8.27
CA PRO A 139 -3.55 27.87 7.97
C PRO A 139 -3.32 26.41 7.58
N LEU A 140 -2.46 26.17 6.59
CA LEU A 140 -2.19 24.82 6.08
C LEU A 140 -1.72 23.85 7.18
N ASP A 141 -0.94 24.32 8.15
CA ASP A 141 -0.41 23.54 9.28
C ASP A 141 -1.47 23.22 10.36
N GLU A 142 -2.62 23.91 10.34
CA GLU A 142 -3.76 23.66 11.24
C GLU A 142 -4.82 22.73 10.61
N VAL A 143 -4.67 22.33 9.34
CA VAL A 143 -5.66 21.48 8.64
C VAL A 143 -5.92 20.19 9.40
N VAL A 144 -4.86 19.47 9.79
CA VAL A 144 -4.99 18.17 10.47
C VAL A 144 -5.67 18.31 11.83
N SER A 145 -5.31 19.33 12.62
CA SER A 145 -5.90 19.53 13.94
C SER A 145 -7.39 19.89 13.83
N ALA A 146 -7.77 20.73 12.86
CA ALA A 146 -9.16 21.06 12.57
C ALA A 146 -9.98 19.82 12.17
N MET A 147 -9.45 18.96 11.28
CA MET A 147 -10.17 17.74 10.87
C MET A 147 -10.29 16.73 12.02
N LYS A 148 -9.28 16.62 12.89
CA LYS A 148 -9.35 15.80 14.11
C LYS A 148 -10.41 16.29 15.10
N GLN A 149 -10.54 17.61 15.29
CA GLN A 149 -11.60 18.18 16.13
C GLN A 149 -13.01 17.88 15.60
N LEU A 150 -13.14 17.65 14.29
CA LEU A 150 -14.38 17.24 13.64
C LEU A 150 -14.61 15.70 13.69
N GLY A 151 -13.69 14.93 14.27
CA GLY A 151 -13.79 13.47 14.37
C GLY A 151 -13.73 12.77 13.00
N LEU A 152 -12.93 13.30 12.07
CA LEU A 152 -12.80 12.77 10.71
C LEU A 152 -11.72 11.70 10.46
N PRO A 153 -10.72 11.44 11.34
CA PRO A 153 -9.83 10.32 11.15
C PRO A 153 -10.59 8.99 11.07
N GLU A 154 -10.20 8.15 10.11
CA GLU A 154 -10.83 6.85 9.86
C GLU A 154 -10.29 5.76 10.80
N ALA A 155 -9.03 5.88 11.21
CA ALA A 155 -8.37 4.95 12.12
C ALA A 155 -7.31 5.67 12.97
N GLU A 156 -7.11 5.19 14.20
CA GLU A 156 -6.08 5.73 15.11
C GLU A 156 -5.03 4.68 15.45
N PHE A 157 -3.78 4.98 15.12
CA PHE A 157 -2.64 4.08 15.31
C PHE A 157 -1.81 4.44 16.54
N TYR A 158 -1.31 3.43 17.25
CA TYR A 158 -0.37 3.58 18.35
C TYR A 158 0.77 2.54 18.28
N PRO A 159 2.05 2.95 18.15
CA PRO A 159 2.50 4.33 17.96
C PRO A 159 1.94 4.94 16.67
N GLY A 160 1.74 6.25 16.67
CA GLY A 160 1.26 6.96 15.47
C GLY A 160 2.25 6.78 14.32
N SER A 161 1.74 6.52 13.11
CA SER A 161 2.54 6.40 11.90
C SER A 161 1.89 7.17 10.76
N ARG A 162 2.73 7.83 9.97
CA ARG A 162 2.32 8.59 8.78
C ARG A 162 2.28 7.71 7.52
N ASP A 163 2.89 6.52 7.59
CA ASP A 163 3.19 5.65 6.46
C ASP A 163 2.39 4.33 6.53
N ILE A 164 1.71 4.04 7.65
CA ILE A 164 0.68 3.00 7.68
C ILE A 164 -0.65 3.61 7.20
N ARG A 165 -1.32 2.96 6.28
CA ARG A 165 -2.63 3.35 5.75
C ARG A 165 -3.69 2.35 6.19
N ALA A 166 -4.83 2.84 6.64
CA ALA A 166 -6.08 2.09 6.68
C ALA A 166 -7.06 2.73 5.69
N MET A 167 -7.92 1.90 5.10
CA MET A 167 -9.04 2.35 4.28
C MET A 167 -10.23 1.44 4.55
N TYR A 168 -11.36 2.01 4.98
CA TYR A 168 -12.62 1.27 5.05
C TYR A 168 -13.30 1.25 3.69
N TYR A 169 -13.85 0.09 3.35
CA TYR A 169 -14.61 -0.12 2.13
C TYR A 169 -15.91 -0.84 2.44
N GLU A 170 -17.01 -0.28 1.92
CA GLU A 170 -18.36 -0.81 2.07
C GLU A 170 -18.85 -1.32 0.71
N GLY A 171 -18.92 -2.64 0.54
CA GLY A 171 -19.34 -3.29 -0.69
C GLY A 171 -20.18 -4.53 -0.45
N SER A 172 -19.98 -5.57 -1.27
CA SER A 172 -20.64 -6.87 -1.04
C SER A 172 -20.22 -7.53 0.27
N CYS A 173 -19.01 -7.22 0.74
CA CYS A 173 -18.56 -7.37 2.11
C CYS A 173 -17.90 -6.05 2.54
N SER A 174 -18.08 -5.68 3.81
CA SER A 174 -17.34 -4.58 4.41
C SER A 174 -15.93 -5.05 4.75
N CYS A 175 -14.93 -4.21 4.58
CA CYS A 175 -13.55 -4.55 4.94
C CYS A 175 -12.70 -3.32 5.24
N TRP A 176 -11.64 -3.54 5.99
CA TRP A 176 -10.52 -2.60 6.08
C TRP A 176 -9.32 -3.14 5.32
N LEU A 177 -8.68 -2.29 4.52
CA LEU A 177 -7.41 -2.58 3.88
C LEU A 177 -6.31 -1.82 4.61
N PHE A 178 -5.28 -2.54 5.07
CA PHE A 178 -4.09 -1.97 5.69
C PHE A 178 -2.90 -2.11 4.75
N VAL A 179 -2.13 -1.04 4.56
CA VAL A 179 -0.92 -1.03 3.73
C VAL A 179 0.20 -0.31 4.47
N ASN A 180 1.38 -0.93 4.54
CA ASN A 180 2.58 -0.27 5.05
C ASN A 180 3.40 0.30 3.89
N GLU A 181 3.40 1.63 3.77
CA GLU A 181 4.14 2.39 2.76
C GLU A 181 5.55 2.78 3.24
N SER A 182 5.94 2.39 4.46
CA SER A 182 7.28 2.63 4.98
C SER A 182 8.26 1.53 4.61
N ALA A 183 9.55 1.84 4.73
CA ALA A 183 10.63 0.87 4.62
C ALA A 183 10.85 0.05 5.91
N GLU A 184 10.09 0.31 6.97
CA GLU A 184 10.25 -0.32 8.29
C GLU A 184 9.01 -1.15 8.65
N VAL A 185 9.18 -2.14 9.53
CA VAL A 185 8.03 -2.87 10.06
C VAL A 185 7.21 -1.96 10.97
N TYR A 186 5.90 -1.89 10.73
CA TYR A 186 4.98 -1.32 11.71
C TYR A 186 4.58 -2.40 12.72
N SER A 187 4.69 -2.12 14.01
CA SER A 187 4.21 -2.97 15.09
C SER A 187 3.55 -2.11 16.16
N GLY A 188 2.28 -2.37 16.43
CA GLY A 188 1.47 -1.53 17.31
C GLY A 188 0.02 -1.97 17.37
N THR A 189 -0.83 -1.02 17.69
CA THR A 189 -2.28 -1.22 17.78
C THR A 189 -3.02 -0.21 16.94
N VAL A 190 -4.19 -0.60 16.43
CA VAL A 190 -5.14 0.30 15.77
C VAL A 190 -6.48 0.30 16.52
N THR A 191 -7.07 1.48 16.67
CA THR A 191 -8.44 1.69 17.11
C THR A 191 -9.28 2.11 15.90
N LEU A 192 -10.39 1.42 15.69
CA LEU A 192 -11.33 1.66 14.59
C LEU A 192 -12.65 2.24 15.14
N PRO A 193 -13.44 2.97 14.33
CA PRO A 193 -14.69 3.60 14.79
C PRO A 193 -15.74 2.61 15.27
N ASP A 194 -15.80 1.42 14.65
CA ASP A 194 -16.75 0.37 14.96
C ASP A 194 -16.11 -0.75 15.78
N SER A 195 -16.89 -1.36 16.66
CA SER A 195 -16.50 -2.55 17.43
C SER A 195 -17.20 -3.78 16.88
N GLY A 196 -16.45 -4.79 16.48
CA GLY A 196 -17.03 -6.08 16.07
C GLY A 196 -16.04 -7.22 16.29
N PRO A 197 -16.49 -8.47 16.18
CA PRO A 197 -15.55 -9.55 15.89
C PRO A 197 -14.82 -9.20 14.59
N TYR A 198 -13.51 -9.48 14.59
CA TYR A 198 -12.66 -9.26 13.44
C TYR A 198 -11.87 -10.51 13.14
N TYR A 199 -11.65 -10.77 11.86
CA TYR A 199 -10.61 -11.69 11.41
C TYR A 199 -9.75 -11.06 10.33
N ARG A 200 -8.52 -11.53 10.22
CA ARG A 200 -7.58 -11.12 9.19
C ARG A 200 -7.77 -12.02 7.98
N TYR A 201 -7.85 -11.44 6.80
CA TYR A 201 -7.81 -12.16 5.53
C TYR A 201 -6.51 -11.85 4.79
N ASP A 202 -5.77 -12.90 4.47
CA ASP A 202 -4.59 -12.86 3.60
C ASP A 202 -5.03 -13.16 2.17
N ALA A 203 -5.21 -12.10 1.39
CA ALA A 203 -5.57 -12.20 -0.02
C ALA A 203 -4.45 -12.78 -0.90
N TRP A 204 -3.21 -12.91 -0.42
CA TRP A 204 -2.14 -13.57 -1.15
C TRP A 204 -2.28 -15.08 -1.06
N ASN A 205 -2.40 -15.61 0.16
CA ASN A 205 -2.47 -17.05 0.41
C ASN A 205 -3.90 -17.63 0.42
N ASN A 206 -4.91 -16.77 0.37
CA ASN A 206 -6.34 -17.15 0.46
C ASN A 206 -6.77 -17.70 1.83
N THR A 207 -6.16 -17.20 2.89
CA THR A 207 -6.33 -17.74 4.23
C THR A 207 -6.91 -16.70 5.18
N ILE A 208 -7.56 -17.18 6.24
CA ILE A 208 -8.02 -16.32 7.32
C ILE A 208 -7.31 -16.68 8.63
N HIS A 209 -7.08 -15.66 9.45
CA HIS A 209 -6.34 -15.76 10.70
C HIS A 209 -7.11 -15.06 11.81
N PRO A 210 -6.98 -15.53 13.06
CA PRO A 210 -7.54 -14.83 14.21
C PRO A 210 -6.85 -13.47 14.38
N VAL A 211 -7.53 -12.57 15.06
CA VAL A 211 -7.01 -11.23 15.35
C VAL A 211 -6.96 -11.05 16.85
N GLU A 212 -5.83 -10.58 17.36
CA GLU A 212 -5.68 -10.25 18.77
C GLU A 212 -6.33 -8.89 19.04
N VAL A 213 -7.45 -8.92 19.79
CA VAL A 213 -8.19 -7.73 20.22
C VAL A 213 -8.08 -7.59 21.74
N CYS A 214 -7.61 -6.43 22.20
CA CYS A 214 -7.50 -6.08 23.62
C CYS A 214 -8.36 -4.84 23.89
N GLY A 215 -9.57 -5.05 24.38
CA GLY A 215 -10.56 -3.97 24.54
C GLY A 215 -11.05 -3.45 23.19
N ASP A 216 -10.77 -2.19 22.89
CA ASP A 216 -11.08 -1.49 21.64
C ASP A 216 -9.87 -1.42 20.68
N LYS A 217 -8.77 -2.10 21.03
CA LYS A 217 -7.52 -2.06 20.27
C LYS A 217 -7.22 -3.38 19.59
N ILE A 218 -6.83 -3.29 18.33
CA ILE A 218 -6.45 -4.42 17.51
C ILE A 218 -4.93 -4.43 17.36
N SER A 219 -4.28 -5.53 17.77
CA SER A 219 -2.83 -5.72 17.62
C SER A 219 -2.51 -5.96 16.14
N ILE A 220 -1.61 -5.16 15.57
CA ILE A 220 -1.23 -5.27 14.17
C ILE A 220 0.28 -5.22 14.01
N ARG A 221 0.78 -6.02 13.07
CA ARG A 221 2.17 -6.01 12.63
C ARG A 221 2.20 -6.14 11.12
N VAL A 222 2.79 -5.17 10.43
CA VAL A 222 2.78 -5.10 8.96
C VAL A 222 4.18 -4.83 8.46
N GLU A 223 4.72 -5.75 7.66
CA GLU A 223 6.02 -5.56 7.02
C GLU A 223 5.98 -4.52 5.91
N PRO A 224 7.14 -3.96 5.53
CA PRO A 224 7.26 -3.18 4.29
C PRO A 224 6.67 -3.94 3.10
N LEU A 225 6.01 -3.21 2.20
CA LEU A 225 5.39 -3.75 0.98
C LEU A 225 4.25 -4.77 1.21
N HIS A 226 3.93 -5.08 2.47
CA HIS A 226 2.83 -5.96 2.82
C HIS A 226 1.54 -5.17 3.04
N SER A 227 0.45 -5.86 2.77
CA SER A 227 -0.90 -5.43 3.09
C SER A 227 -1.66 -6.57 3.72
N PHE A 228 -2.69 -6.25 4.49
CA PHE A 228 -3.64 -7.24 4.98
C PHE A 228 -5.04 -6.65 5.04
N TRP A 229 -6.01 -7.56 5.05
CA TRP A 229 -7.43 -7.21 5.10
C TRP A 229 -7.96 -7.56 6.48
N LEU A 230 -8.74 -6.67 7.07
CA LEU A 230 -9.49 -6.95 8.30
C LEU A 230 -10.97 -6.95 7.96
N ILE A 231 -11.64 -8.05 8.28
CA ILE A 231 -13.07 -8.21 8.00
C ILE A 231 -13.85 -8.08 9.31
N PRO A 232 -14.79 -7.12 9.42
CA PRO A 232 -15.67 -6.94 10.58
C PRO A 232 -16.79 -7.99 10.59
N ASP A 233 -16.43 -9.26 10.76
CA ASP A 233 -17.38 -10.38 10.82
C ASP A 233 -16.84 -11.52 11.70
N ILE A 234 -17.70 -12.50 12.01
CA ILE A 234 -17.32 -13.71 12.74
C ILE A 234 -16.72 -14.71 11.73
N PRO A 235 -15.47 -15.17 11.93
CA PRO A 235 -14.89 -16.16 11.04
C PRO A 235 -15.57 -17.53 11.19
N ASP A 236 -15.66 -18.28 10.10
CA ASP A 236 -15.89 -19.72 10.19
C ASP A 236 -14.65 -20.38 10.82
N GLU A 237 -14.80 -20.89 12.04
CA GLU A 237 -13.72 -21.52 12.80
C GLU A 237 -13.02 -22.66 12.04
N SER A 238 -13.73 -23.35 11.14
CA SER A 238 -13.17 -24.43 10.33
C SER A 238 -12.22 -23.96 9.23
N LEU A 239 -12.25 -22.67 8.88
CA LEU A 239 -11.39 -22.06 7.86
C LEU A 239 -10.19 -21.31 8.46
N ILE A 240 -10.12 -21.20 9.79
CA ILE A 240 -9.03 -20.52 10.47
C ILE A 240 -7.72 -21.28 10.25
N THR A 241 -6.71 -20.54 9.82
CA THR A 241 -5.34 -21.04 9.66
C THR A 241 -4.41 -20.38 10.67
N GLU A 242 -3.47 -21.17 11.18
CA GLU A 242 -2.43 -20.64 12.06
C GLU A 242 -1.46 -19.76 11.26
N GLU A 243 -1.00 -18.67 11.86
CA GLU A 243 0.08 -17.87 11.27
C GLU A 243 1.40 -18.64 11.31
N ILE A 244 2.26 -18.40 10.32
CA ILE A 244 3.61 -18.97 10.30
C ILE A 244 4.40 -18.36 11.46
N PRO A 245 4.94 -19.18 12.39
CA PRO A 245 5.63 -18.66 13.55
C PRO A 245 6.92 -17.92 13.16
N GLU A 246 7.35 -16.95 13.98
CA GLU A 246 8.59 -16.21 13.74
C GLU A 246 9.87 -17.02 14.05
N GLY A 247 9.74 -18.24 14.59
CA GLY A 247 10.85 -19.14 14.84
C GLY A 247 10.42 -20.48 15.45
N GLY A 248 11.40 -21.35 15.66
CA GLY A 248 11.20 -22.70 16.19
C GLY A 248 12.53 -23.42 16.39
N LYS A 249 12.51 -24.75 16.43
CA LYS A 249 13.76 -25.53 16.46
C LYS A 249 14.41 -25.47 15.08
N ALA A 250 15.55 -24.78 14.98
CA ALA A 250 16.25 -24.58 13.72
C ALA A 250 16.71 -25.91 13.10
N LEU A 251 16.56 -26.01 11.78
CA LEU A 251 17.10 -27.07 10.93
C LEU A 251 18.23 -26.53 10.07
N THR A 252 19.31 -27.31 9.95
CA THR A 252 20.44 -26.97 9.08
C THR A 252 20.09 -27.35 7.63
N ILE A 253 20.26 -26.38 6.73
CA ILE A 253 20.05 -26.50 5.28
C ILE A 253 21.34 -26.11 4.57
N ALA A 254 22.31 -27.00 4.58
CA ALA A 254 23.62 -26.77 3.98
C ALA A 254 24.23 -28.11 3.55
N PRO A 255 25.10 -28.14 2.52
CA PRO A 255 25.60 -26.99 1.75
C PRO A 255 24.56 -26.40 0.77
N TRP A 256 24.82 -25.19 0.27
CA TRP A 256 24.03 -24.53 -0.78
C TRP A 256 24.79 -24.52 -2.09
N HIS A 257 24.10 -24.84 -3.17
CA HIS A 257 24.62 -24.71 -4.54
C HIS A 257 23.79 -23.68 -5.30
N ARG A 258 24.43 -22.82 -6.09
CA ARG A 258 23.79 -21.78 -6.88
C ARG A 258 24.06 -21.98 -8.37
N SER A 259 23.00 -21.99 -9.16
CA SER A 259 23.04 -21.89 -10.62
C SER A 259 22.25 -20.66 -11.11
N ILE A 260 22.55 -20.17 -12.30
CA ILE A 260 21.90 -19.01 -12.90
C ILE A 260 21.37 -19.33 -14.30
N CYS A 261 20.26 -18.69 -14.68
CA CYS A 261 19.60 -18.88 -15.97
C CYS A 261 19.08 -17.54 -16.48
N ARG A 262 19.35 -17.17 -17.74
CA ARG A 262 18.69 -15.99 -18.33
C ARG A 262 17.21 -16.28 -18.52
N SER A 263 16.38 -15.25 -18.45
CA SER A 263 14.92 -15.41 -18.66
C SER A 263 14.56 -16.06 -19.99
N ALA A 264 15.34 -15.81 -21.06
CA ALA A 264 15.13 -16.41 -22.37
C ALA A 264 15.48 -17.91 -22.45
N ASP A 265 16.32 -18.38 -21.52
CA ASP A 265 16.83 -19.76 -21.50
C ASP A 265 16.08 -20.63 -20.47
N TYR A 266 15.20 -20.04 -19.65
CA TYR A 266 14.46 -20.74 -18.60
C TYR A 266 13.61 -21.90 -19.16
N PRO A 267 13.60 -23.09 -18.51
CA PRO A 267 14.19 -23.43 -17.21
C PRO A 267 15.59 -24.06 -17.27
N ASN A 268 16.39 -23.79 -18.32
CA ASN A 268 17.69 -24.44 -18.50
C ASN A 268 18.79 -23.72 -17.69
N PHE A 269 18.96 -24.12 -16.43
CA PHE A 269 20.05 -23.63 -15.58
C PHE A 269 21.40 -24.21 -16.03
N GLY A 270 22.43 -23.36 -15.98
CA GLY A 270 23.81 -23.78 -16.27
C GLY A 270 24.44 -24.53 -15.09
N ASP A 271 25.76 -24.67 -15.13
CA ASP A 271 26.53 -25.29 -14.06
C ASP A 271 26.30 -24.57 -12.71
N ASP A 272 26.19 -25.35 -11.64
CA ASP A 272 26.09 -24.86 -10.29
C ASP A 272 27.48 -24.67 -9.64
N LYS A 273 27.50 -23.92 -8.54
CA LYS A 273 28.66 -23.79 -7.66
C LYS A 273 28.22 -23.74 -6.21
N GLU A 274 29.05 -24.25 -5.31
CA GLU A 274 28.81 -24.10 -3.86
C GLU A 274 28.90 -22.62 -3.45
N VAL A 275 27.96 -22.16 -2.63
CA VAL A 275 27.88 -20.78 -2.10
C VAL A 275 27.49 -20.76 -0.63
N CYS A 276 27.73 -19.60 0.01
CA CYS A 276 27.16 -19.30 1.32
C CYS A 276 25.96 -18.35 1.16
N LEU A 277 25.02 -18.41 2.09
CA LEU A 277 23.94 -17.42 2.22
C LEU A 277 24.19 -16.55 3.47
N PRO A 278 24.01 -15.22 3.42
CA PRO A 278 23.67 -14.39 2.26
C PRO A 278 24.65 -14.51 1.08
N ASP A 279 24.12 -14.48 -0.13
CA ASP A 279 24.89 -14.61 -1.37
C ASP A 279 25.41 -13.24 -1.86
N CYS A 280 26.48 -13.28 -2.65
CA CYS A 280 27.16 -12.11 -3.23
C CYS A 280 27.04 -12.06 -4.76
N LEU A 281 25.89 -12.48 -5.32
CA LEU A 281 25.70 -12.57 -6.77
C LEU A 281 25.85 -11.21 -7.46
N ALA A 282 25.40 -10.13 -6.81
CA ALA A 282 25.48 -8.78 -7.33
C ALA A 282 26.94 -8.33 -7.54
N GLU A 283 27.88 -8.75 -6.70
CA GLU A 283 29.30 -8.46 -6.86
C GLU A 283 29.98 -9.37 -7.89
N GLU A 284 29.61 -10.65 -7.90
CA GLU A 284 30.25 -11.66 -8.76
C GLU A 284 29.82 -11.56 -10.23
N VAL A 285 28.55 -11.24 -10.48
CA VAL A 285 27.97 -11.15 -11.82
C VAL A 285 27.07 -9.90 -11.91
N PRO A 286 27.65 -8.68 -11.87
CA PRO A 286 26.92 -7.43 -11.65
C PRO A 286 25.87 -7.09 -12.70
N GLU A 287 26.03 -7.60 -13.92
CA GLU A 287 25.15 -7.37 -15.08
C GLU A 287 24.12 -8.50 -15.27
N PHE A 288 24.04 -9.47 -14.34
CA PHE A 288 23.11 -10.58 -14.47
C PHE A 288 21.66 -10.16 -14.22
N SER A 289 20.79 -10.57 -15.14
CA SER A 289 19.32 -10.53 -15.01
C SER A 289 18.74 -11.87 -15.48
N GLY A 290 17.82 -12.44 -14.71
CA GLY A 290 17.25 -13.75 -14.98
C GLY A 290 16.74 -14.45 -13.72
N PHE A 291 16.90 -15.76 -13.67
CA PHE A 291 16.56 -16.61 -12.54
C PHE A 291 17.83 -17.12 -11.87
N VAL A 292 17.84 -17.06 -10.54
CA VAL A 292 18.91 -17.60 -9.69
C VAL A 292 18.31 -18.76 -8.92
N ARG A 293 18.90 -19.95 -9.02
CA ARG A 293 18.43 -21.14 -8.31
C ARG A 293 19.43 -21.51 -7.23
N TYR A 294 18.92 -21.70 -6.01
CA TYR A 294 19.66 -22.20 -4.86
C TYR A 294 19.14 -23.58 -4.48
N GLU A 295 20.03 -24.56 -4.35
CA GLU A 295 19.70 -25.96 -4.12
C GLU A 295 20.38 -26.46 -2.84
N SER A 296 19.63 -27.19 -2.03
CA SER A 296 20.12 -27.86 -0.82
C SER A 296 19.26 -29.08 -0.48
N THR A 297 19.65 -29.84 0.53
CA THR A 297 18.85 -30.94 1.08
C THR A 297 18.74 -30.83 2.59
N PHE A 298 17.72 -31.45 3.15
CA PHE A 298 17.56 -31.56 4.59
C PHE A 298 16.86 -32.85 4.98
N HIS A 299 17.13 -33.34 6.19
CA HIS A 299 16.57 -34.58 6.70
C HIS A 299 15.53 -34.32 7.78
N LEU A 300 14.41 -35.03 7.72
CA LEU A 300 13.38 -35.04 8.76
C LEU A 300 13.21 -36.45 9.33
N GLU A 301 13.40 -36.58 10.65
CA GLU A 301 13.21 -37.84 11.37
C GLU A 301 11.73 -38.15 11.62
N ASN A 302 10.88 -37.13 11.69
CA ASN A 302 9.44 -37.27 11.89
C ASN A 302 8.69 -36.18 11.09
N CYS A 303 7.45 -36.43 10.70
CA CYS A 303 6.58 -35.37 10.16
C CYS A 303 6.24 -34.38 11.28
N SER A 304 6.91 -33.23 11.28
CA SER A 304 6.55 -32.04 12.05
C SER A 304 5.98 -30.97 11.11
N LYS A 305 5.40 -29.91 11.68
CA LYS A 305 5.23 -28.67 10.92
C LYS A 305 6.63 -28.18 10.51
N VAL A 306 6.77 -27.70 9.28
CA VAL A 306 8.05 -27.22 8.75
C VAL A 306 7.82 -25.88 8.09
N TYR A 307 8.58 -24.88 8.53
CA TYR A 307 8.48 -23.52 8.02
C TYR A 307 9.81 -23.05 7.49
N LEU A 308 9.76 -22.24 6.43
CA LEU A 308 10.92 -21.59 5.85
C LEU A 308 10.70 -20.08 5.82
N VAL A 309 11.69 -19.33 6.30
CA VAL A 309 11.72 -17.88 6.27
C VAL A 309 12.97 -17.43 5.55
N ILE A 310 12.80 -16.65 4.48
CA ILE A 310 13.88 -15.98 3.75
C ILE A 310 13.78 -14.50 4.08
N SER A 311 14.78 -13.94 4.76
CA SER A 311 14.65 -12.59 5.29
C SER A 311 14.68 -11.52 4.20
N GLU A 312 15.47 -11.71 3.14
CA GLU A 312 15.67 -10.75 2.05
C GLU A 312 16.12 -11.48 0.77
N ALA A 313 15.57 -11.06 -0.38
CA ALA A 313 15.91 -11.55 -1.72
C ALA A 313 15.38 -10.57 -2.78
N TRP A 314 15.97 -10.57 -3.98
CA TRP A 314 15.69 -9.60 -5.04
C TRP A 314 15.35 -10.31 -6.38
N GLU A 315 14.09 -10.43 -6.80
CA GLU A 315 12.87 -9.83 -6.23
C GLU A 315 11.74 -10.83 -5.98
N GLY A 316 11.37 -11.65 -6.96
CA GLY A 316 10.35 -12.68 -6.76
C GLY A 316 10.99 -13.98 -6.28
N VAL A 317 10.43 -14.63 -5.26
CA VAL A 317 10.93 -15.90 -4.73
C VAL A 317 9.89 -16.98 -4.92
N GLU A 318 10.32 -18.15 -5.40
CA GLU A 318 9.53 -19.39 -5.39
C GLU A 318 10.33 -20.49 -4.71
N VAL A 319 9.66 -21.27 -3.86
CA VAL A 319 10.28 -22.38 -3.14
C VAL A 319 9.68 -23.68 -3.65
N PHE A 320 10.53 -24.67 -3.89
CA PHE A 320 10.11 -26.02 -4.24
C PHE A 320 10.70 -27.01 -3.25
N VAL A 321 9.87 -27.97 -2.84
CA VAL A 321 10.30 -29.10 -2.00
C VAL A 321 9.90 -30.38 -2.69
N ASN A 322 10.86 -31.28 -2.92
CA ASN A 322 10.65 -32.54 -3.64
C ASN A 322 9.94 -32.35 -5.00
N GLY A 323 10.26 -31.28 -5.73
CA GLY A 323 9.66 -30.93 -7.03
C GLY A 323 8.26 -30.29 -6.96
N HIS A 324 7.71 -30.08 -5.77
CA HIS A 324 6.42 -29.40 -5.58
C HIS A 324 6.61 -27.95 -5.15
N SER A 325 5.93 -27.01 -5.81
CA SER A 325 5.99 -25.58 -5.48
C SER A 325 5.23 -25.27 -4.18
N GLY A 326 5.83 -24.43 -3.34
CA GLY A 326 5.22 -23.76 -2.20
C GLY A 326 4.61 -22.39 -2.55
N GLY A 327 4.59 -22.04 -3.84
CA GLY A 327 4.06 -20.79 -4.35
C GLY A 327 5.11 -19.69 -4.49
N ILE A 328 4.73 -18.62 -5.19
CA ILE A 328 5.56 -17.43 -5.41
C ILE A 328 5.20 -16.37 -4.38
N GLN A 329 6.20 -15.67 -3.86
CA GLN A 329 6.08 -14.45 -3.06
C GLN A 329 6.97 -13.34 -3.64
N ILE A 330 6.61 -12.09 -3.41
CA ILE A 330 7.24 -10.91 -4.07
C ILE A 330 7.65 -9.80 -3.10
N ALA A 331 7.48 -10.02 -1.80
CA ALA A 331 7.83 -9.07 -0.77
C ALA A 331 8.49 -9.81 0.39
N ALA A 332 9.61 -9.27 0.84
CA ALA A 332 10.30 -9.78 2.02
C ALA A 332 9.58 -9.37 3.31
N PRO A 333 9.64 -10.18 4.38
CA PRO A 333 10.27 -11.50 4.43
C PRO A 333 9.37 -12.58 3.79
N TYR A 334 9.98 -13.51 3.07
CA TYR A 334 9.26 -14.57 2.37
C TYR A 334 9.02 -15.75 3.32
N ARG A 335 7.77 -16.15 3.53
CA ARG A 335 7.39 -17.17 4.54
C ARG A 335 6.59 -18.31 3.95
N TYR A 336 7.09 -19.53 4.10
CA TYR A 336 6.45 -20.70 3.54
C TYR A 336 6.10 -21.72 4.62
N ASP A 337 4.86 -22.21 4.60
CA ASP A 337 4.51 -23.47 5.23
C ASP A 337 4.85 -24.62 4.27
N LEU A 338 5.93 -25.33 4.58
CA LEU A 338 6.43 -26.46 3.79
C LEU A 338 5.88 -27.80 4.28
N THR A 339 5.10 -27.81 5.36
CA THR A 339 4.49 -29.01 5.94
C THR A 339 3.82 -29.92 4.91
N PRO A 340 3.02 -29.43 3.94
CA PRO A 340 2.37 -30.32 2.98
C PRO A 340 3.32 -30.90 1.90
N LEU A 341 4.55 -30.40 1.80
CA LEU A 341 5.50 -30.75 0.73
C LEU A 341 6.64 -31.67 1.19
N VAL A 342 6.84 -31.79 2.51
CA VAL A 342 7.91 -32.56 3.11
C VAL A 342 7.54 -34.03 3.35
N LYS A 343 8.55 -34.88 3.44
CA LYS A 343 8.45 -36.30 3.81
C LYS A 343 9.43 -36.65 4.94
N THR A 344 9.13 -37.72 5.68
CA THR A 344 10.02 -38.27 6.73
C THR A 344 11.22 -39.01 6.12
N SER A 345 12.12 -38.25 5.50
CA SER A 345 13.37 -38.73 4.95
C SER A 345 14.25 -37.52 4.61
N GLU A 346 15.24 -37.72 3.75
CA GLU A 346 15.85 -36.62 3.02
C GLU A 346 14.82 -35.95 2.10
N ASN A 347 14.87 -34.62 2.02
CA ASN A 347 14.04 -33.76 1.20
C ASN A 347 14.95 -32.87 0.36
N GLU A 348 14.57 -32.68 -0.91
CA GLU A 348 15.20 -31.70 -1.79
C GLU A 348 14.56 -30.34 -1.57
N LEU A 349 15.37 -29.29 -1.47
CA LEU A 349 14.94 -27.90 -1.36
C LEU A 349 15.54 -27.09 -2.50
N ILE A 350 14.68 -26.42 -3.26
CA ILE A 350 15.08 -25.49 -4.32
C ILE A 350 14.43 -24.14 -4.02
N ILE A 351 15.21 -23.07 -4.09
CA ILE A 351 14.72 -21.69 -4.01
C ILE A 351 15.10 -20.98 -5.30
N GLU A 352 14.11 -20.56 -6.08
CA GLU A 352 14.32 -19.75 -7.27
C GLU A 352 14.03 -18.29 -6.97
N VAL A 353 14.96 -17.41 -7.36
CA VAL A 353 14.81 -15.95 -7.27
C VAL A 353 14.79 -15.38 -8.68
N ALA A 354 13.67 -14.76 -9.06
CA ALA A 354 13.52 -14.02 -10.29
C ALA A 354 13.99 -12.56 -10.08
N THR A 355 15.02 -12.15 -10.81
CA THR A 355 15.56 -10.78 -10.77
C THR A 355 14.94 -9.90 -11.87
N THR A 356 15.13 -8.59 -11.79
CA THR A 356 14.66 -7.66 -12.83
C THR A 356 15.72 -7.47 -13.93
N LEU A 357 15.31 -6.82 -15.03
CA LEU A 357 16.19 -6.46 -16.14
C LEU A 357 17.13 -5.29 -15.83
N GLU A 358 17.03 -4.66 -14.65
CA GLU A 358 17.75 -3.42 -14.31
C GLU A 358 19.26 -3.55 -14.54
N ARG A 359 19.86 -4.62 -14.03
CA ARG A 359 21.31 -4.88 -14.10
C ARG A 359 21.82 -5.09 -15.51
N TRP A 360 21.16 -5.96 -16.28
CA TRP A 360 21.50 -6.17 -17.68
C TRP A 360 21.32 -4.89 -18.52
N TRP A 361 20.20 -4.18 -18.30
CA TRP A 361 19.91 -2.92 -19.00
C TRP A 361 20.94 -1.83 -18.71
N PHE A 362 21.35 -1.69 -17.44
CA PHE A 362 22.44 -0.81 -17.05
C PHE A 362 23.75 -1.22 -17.75
N GLY A 363 24.11 -2.50 -17.71
CA GLY A 363 25.33 -3.02 -18.33
C GLY A 363 25.49 -2.64 -19.80
N ILE A 364 24.43 -2.76 -20.60
CA ILE A 364 24.47 -2.42 -22.04
C ILE A 364 24.41 -0.92 -22.33
N ASN A 365 23.96 -0.09 -21.37
CA ASN A 365 23.76 1.35 -21.55
C ASN A 365 24.75 2.22 -20.76
N LYS A 366 25.55 1.66 -19.85
CA LYS A 366 26.41 2.41 -18.94
C LYS A 366 27.38 3.34 -19.65
N ASP A 367 27.79 3.04 -20.87
CA ASP A 367 28.72 3.85 -21.68
C ASP A 367 28.02 4.76 -22.71
N ASN A 368 26.68 4.74 -22.78
CA ASN A 368 25.91 5.60 -23.68
C ASN A 368 25.80 7.03 -23.12
N PRO A 369 26.36 8.06 -23.79
CA PRO A 369 26.33 9.44 -23.30
C PRO A 369 24.91 10.02 -23.15
N GLN A 370 23.99 9.64 -24.03
CA GLN A 370 22.60 10.09 -23.98
C GLN A 370 21.89 9.52 -22.75
N MET A 371 22.11 8.24 -22.44
CA MET A 371 21.50 7.60 -21.26
C MET A 371 22.03 8.21 -19.96
N ARG A 372 23.34 8.51 -19.89
CA ARG A 372 23.91 9.24 -18.75
C ARG A 372 23.29 10.63 -18.59
N MET A 373 23.07 11.36 -19.70
CA MET A 373 22.41 12.67 -19.67
C MET A 373 20.94 12.57 -19.22
N MET A 374 20.27 11.46 -19.50
CA MET A 374 18.91 11.17 -19.04
C MET A 374 18.83 10.64 -17.59
N GLY A 375 19.96 10.58 -16.88
CA GLY A 375 19.99 10.20 -15.47
C GLY A 375 20.06 8.69 -15.22
N LEU A 376 20.64 7.90 -16.13
CA LEU A 376 20.94 6.48 -15.86
C LEU A 376 21.77 6.36 -14.57
N GLN A 377 21.26 5.58 -13.61
CA GLN A 377 21.91 5.29 -12.34
C GLN A 377 22.39 3.84 -12.29
N GLU A 378 23.45 3.60 -11.50
CA GLU A 378 23.94 2.26 -11.23
C GLU A 378 22.95 1.51 -10.32
N PRO A 379 22.66 0.22 -10.58
CA PRO A 379 21.74 -0.56 -9.75
C PRO A 379 22.21 -0.63 -8.30
N ALA A 380 21.35 -0.19 -7.37
CA ALA A 380 21.63 -0.20 -5.94
C ALA A 380 21.01 -1.41 -5.21
N CYS A 381 20.08 -2.13 -5.85
CA CYS A 381 19.40 -3.27 -5.25
C CYS A 381 20.32 -4.49 -5.11
N GLY A 382 19.92 -5.50 -4.32
CA GLY A 382 20.62 -6.78 -4.26
C GLY A 382 20.43 -7.62 -5.55
N SER A 383 20.89 -8.88 -5.50
CA SER A 383 20.61 -9.89 -6.53
C SER A 383 20.64 -11.28 -5.89
N GLY A 384 19.64 -12.12 -6.15
CA GLY A 384 19.50 -13.42 -5.49
C GLY A 384 19.09 -13.30 -4.01
N ILE A 385 19.52 -14.25 -3.17
CA ILE A 385 19.21 -14.26 -1.73
C ILE A 385 20.27 -13.47 -0.96
N THR A 386 19.99 -12.22 -0.64
CA THR A 386 20.87 -11.34 0.15
C THR A 386 20.58 -11.38 1.65
N GLY A 387 19.58 -12.16 2.06
CA GLY A 387 19.18 -12.36 3.44
C GLY A 387 19.58 -13.70 4.02
N LYS A 388 19.08 -13.97 5.23
CA LYS A 388 19.19 -15.27 5.89
C LYS A 388 18.09 -16.19 5.40
N VAL A 389 18.42 -17.46 5.21
CA VAL A 389 17.44 -18.54 5.03
C VAL A 389 17.38 -19.35 6.31
N MET A 390 16.21 -19.40 6.92
CA MET A 390 15.98 -20.05 8.20
C MET A 390 14.87 -21.08 8.03
N MET A 391 15.14 -22.33 8.39
CA MET A 391 14.14 -23.38 8.43
C MET A 391 13.98 -23.88 9.86
N PHE A 392 12.75 -24.14 10.28
CA PHE A 392 12.46 -24.59 11.64
C PHE A 392 11.21 -25.47 11.72
N THR A 393 11.16 -26.24 12.81
CA THR A 393 10.07 -27.16 13.18
C THR A 393 9.45 -26.80 14.51
#